data_AF-A0A1D2QVK1-F1
#
_entry.id   AF-A0A1D2QVK1-F1
#
_cell.length_a   1.000
_cell.length_b   1.000
_cell.length_c   1.000
_cell.angle_alpha   90.00
_cell.angle_beta   90.00
_cell.angle_gamma   90.00
#
_symmetry.space_group_name_H-M   'P 1'
#
loop_
_entity.id
_entity.type
_entity.pdbx_description
1 polymer ?
#
loop_
_entity_poly.entity_id
_entity_poly.type
_entity_poly.pdbx_seq_one_letter_code
_entity_poly.pdbx_strand_id
1 'polypeptide(L)'
;MLDIVVILIILLFLSAASYSDLRTGEVPDKISFGLVHQKLWVIDALIIGGVYFIVGYVMYYLGQWGGADVKILAGVGLGIGLIAAHGGESVFAFTVDHHAVSYLVDILFIITPYVGAYALILGVLNKGVFSGFKGSIREKNFLIIFFLSLIPAAILLPSSLTNIMPINKFLIIIALILPPVVLLSQYLKVVEKTALRKTIDVEELSEYDMVAEDIIVDGEKIACKRDVDGLSKEQIEKIRDLAGEQKIPPTITVKYGIFFIPVFLLAFLLFLWAGNVLKVLVSLMLI
;
A
#
# COMPACT_ATOMS: atom_id res chain seq x y z
N MET A 1 -5.18 28.39 -14.23
CA MET A 1 -6.56 27.85 -14.38
C MET A 1 -6.53 26.36 -14.71
N LEU A 2 -5.70 25.93 -15.66
CA LEU A 2 -5.58 24.51 -16.02
C LEU A 2 -5.16 23.63 -14.82
N ASP A 3 -4.21 24.07 -13.99
CA ASP A 3 -3.77 23.29 -12.82
C ASP A 3 -4.92 22.99 -11.85
N ILE A 4 -5.77 23.99 -11.58
CA ILE A 4 -6.95 23.82 -10.73
C ILE A 4 -7.90 22.79 -11.36
N VAL A 5 -8.10 22.83 -12.68
CA VAL A 5 -8.93 21.84 -13.38
C VAL A 5 -8.34 20.44 -13.26
N VAL A 6 -7.02 20.28 -13.45
CA VAL A 6 -6.33 18.98 -13.31
C VAL A 6 -6.45 18.47 -11.87
N ILE A 7 -6.23 19.32 -10.87
CA ILE A 7 -6.37 18.99 -9.44
C ILE A 7 -7.80 18.54 -9.13
N LEU A 8 -8.82 19.27 -9.60
CA LEU A 8 -10.22 18.91 -9.38
C LEU A 8 -10.58 17.57 -10.05
N ILE A 9 -10.04 17.30 -11.24
CA ILE A 9 -10.20 16.00 -11.91
C ILE A 9 -9.56 14.89 -11.06
N ILE A 10 -8.31 15.05 -10.61
CA ILE A 10 -7.63 14.05 -9.76
C ILE A 10 -8.44 13.78 -8.49
N LEU A 11 -8.88 14.84 -7.79
CA LEU A 11 -9.69 14.73 -6.57
C LEU A 11 -11.01 14.02 -6.82
N LEU A 12 -11.69 14.31 -7.93
CA LEU A 12 -12.95 13.65 -8.29
C LEU A 12 -12.73 12.15 -8.50
N PHE A 13 -11.71 11.76 -9.29
CA PHE A 13 -11.42 10.37 -9.58
C PHE A 13 -10.93 9.61 -8.34
N LEU A 14 -10.04 10.19 -7.54
CA LEU A 14 -9.59 9.57 -6.29
C LEU A 14 -10.74 9.43 -5.31
N SER A 15 -11.63 10.41 -5.17
CA SER A 15 -12.81 10.30 -4.29
C SER A 15 -13.75 9.20 -4.76
N ALA A 16 -14.03 9.11 -6.07
CA ALA A 16 -14.88 8.08 -6.63
C ALA A 16 -14.27 6.68 -6.47
N ALA A 17 -12.96 6.55 -6.71
CA ALA A 17 -12.24 5.30 -6.54
C ALA A 17 -12.15 4.89 -5.06
N SER A 18 -11.86 5.82 -4.14
CA SER A 18 -11.88 5.57 -2.69
C SER A 18 -13.25 5.15 -2.20
N TYR A 19 -14.32 5.76 -2.71
CA TYR A 19 -15.69 5.37 -2.38
C TYR A 19 -16.02 3.96 -2.85
N SER A 20 -15.63 3.61 -4.08
CA SER A 20 -15.81 2.26 -4.62
C SER A 20 -15.01 1.23 -3.81
N ASP A 21 -13.72 1.48 -3.60
CA ASP A 21 -12.81 0.61 -2.85
C ASP A 21 -13.34 0.34 -1.42
N LEU A 22 -13.75 1.38 -0.69
CA LEU A 22 -14.33 1.21 0.65
C LEU A 22 -15.66 0.45 0.68
N ARG A 23 -16.43 0.47 -0.42
CA ARG A 23 -17.75 -0.15 -0.49
C ARG A 23 -17.72 -1.59 -1.00
N THR A 24 -16.90 -1.85 -2.01
CA THR A 24 -16.88 -3.14 -2.72
C THR A 24 -15.53 -3.84 -2.63
N GLY A 25 -14.46 -3.17 -2.22
CA GLY A 25 -13.10 -3.69 -2.32
C GLY A 25 -12.54 -3.72 -3.74
N GLU A 26 -13.28 -3.13 -4.69
CA GLU A 26 -12.95 -3.14 -6.10
C GLU A 26 -13.07 -1.75 -6.69
N VAL A 27 -12.21 -1.44 -7.66
CA VAL A 27 -12.27 -0.20 -8.43
C VAL A 27 -12.66 -0.52 -9.88
N PRO A 28 -13.83 -0.05 -10.36
CA PRO A 28 -14.24 -0.23 -11.74
C PRO A 28 -13.19 0.30 -12.71
N ASP A 29 -12.85 -0.50 -13.72
CA ASP A 29 -11.86 -0.14 -14.74
C ASP A 29 -12.12 1.22 -15.40
N LYS A 30 -13.39 1.59 -15.59
CA LYS A 30 -13.79 2.89 -16.14
C LYS A 30 -13.26 4.08 -15.33
N ILE A 31 -13.18 3.94 -14.00
CA ILE A 31 -12.64 4.98 -13.11
C ILE A 31 -11.12 5.04 -13.27
N SER A 32 -10.46 3.87 -13.23
CA SER A 32 -9.00 3.76 -13.34
C SER A 32 -8.46 4.27 -14.69
N PHE A 33 -9.13 3.94 -15.81
CA PHE A 33 -8.72 4.40 -17.15
C PHE A 33 -9.05 5.86 -17.44
N GLY A 34 -10.03 6.45 -16.73
CA GLY A 34 -10.44 7.83 -16.94
C GLY A 34 -9.35 8.86 -16.64
N LEU A 35 -8.48 8.57 -15.66
CA LEU A 35 -7.31 9.42 -15.34
C LEU A 35 -6.22 9.38 -16.43
N VAL A 36 -6.10 8.27 -17.16
CA VAL A 36 -5.02 8.04 -18.15
C VAL A 36 -5.34 8.67 -19.51
N HIS A 37 -6.62 8.82 -19.87
CA HIS A 37 -7.05 9.26 -21.20
C HIS A 37 -6.96 10.78 -21.48
N GLN A 38 -6.20 11.54 -20.69
CA GLN A 38 -6.01 12.96 -20.98
C GLN A 38 -5.15 13.16 -22.24
N LYS A 39 -5.47 14.15 -23.09
CA LYS A 39 -4.69 14.45 -24.31
C LYS A 39 -3.28 14.95 -23.92
N LEU A 40 -2.36 14.01 -23.75
CA LEU A 40 -1.00 14.22 -23.28
C LEU A 40 -0.08 14.60 -24.44
N TRP A 41 0.01 15.89 -24.72
CA TRP A 41 1.04 16.44 -25.63
C TRP A 41 2.27 16.97 -24.87
N VAL A 42 2.40 16.57 -23.60
CA VAL A 42 3.44 17.07 -22.68
C VAL A 42 4.31 15.89 -22.27
N ILE A 43 5.57 15.89 -22.74
CA ILE A 43 6.57 14.84 -22.48
C ILE A 43 6.76 14.64 -20.97
N ASP A 44 6.78 15.74 -20.22
CA ASP A 44 6.94 15.76 -18.77
C ASP A 44 5.89 14.94 -18.03
N ALA A 45 4.63 15.06 -18.44
CA ALA A 45 3.54 14.27 -17.90
C ALA A 45 3.74 12.78 -18.15
N LEU A 46 4.14 12.41 -19.38
CA LEU A 46 4.40 11.00 -19.74
C LEU A 46 5.57 10.41 -18.93
N ILE A 47 6.63 11.17 -18.70
CA ILE A 47 7.77 10.72 -17.89
C ILE A 47 7.33 10.49 -16.44
N ILE A 48 6.68 11.48 -15.81
CA ILE A 48 6.25 11.35 -14.40
C ILE A 48 5.21 10.23 -14.26
N GLY A 49 4.20 10.19 -15.13
CA GLY A 49 3.23 9.09 -15.19
C GLY A 49 3.89 7.72 -15.37
N GLY A 50 4.92 7.64 -16.22
CA GLY A 50 5.73 6.44 -16.43
C GLY A 50 6.50 6.00 -15.18
N VAL A 51 7.11 6.93 -14.44
CA VAL A 51 7.78 6.62 -13.16
C VAL A 51 6.77 6.05 -12.16
N TYR A 52 5.60 6.67 -12.05
CA TYR A 52 4.52 6.23 -11.15
C TYR A 52 3.99 4.86 -11.55
N PHE A 53 3.82 4.60 -12.85
CA PHE A 53 3.48 3.28 -13.36
C PHE A 53 4.53 2.24 -13.00
N ILE A 54 5.82 2.54 -13.17
CA ILE A 54 6.91 1.60 -12.82
C ILE A 54 6.90 1.29 -11.33
N VAL A 55 6.78 2.31 -10.47
CA VAL A 55 6.69 2.10 -9.02
C VAL A 55 5.47 1.23 -8.68
N GLY A 56 4.30 1.56 -9.24
CA GLY A 56 3.09 0.78 -9.05
C GLY A 56 3.25 -0.67 -9.52
N TYR A 57 3.82 -0.87 -10.70
CA TYR A 57 4.03 -2.19 -11.29
C TYR A 57 5.01 -3.05 -10.49
N VAL A 58 6.07 -2.46 -9.96
CA VAL A 58 6.99 -3.16 -9.03
C VAL A 58 6.24 -3.61 -7.78
N MET A 59 5.42 -2.73 -7.19
CA MET A 59 4.63 -3.06 -5.99
C MET A 59 3.57 -4.14 -6.28
N TYR A 60 2.98 -4.11 -7.48
CA TYR A 60 2.07 -5.15 -7.97
C TYR A 60 2.78 -6.51 -8.09
N TYR A 61 3.95 -6.55 -8.70
CA TYR A 61 4.73 -7.78 -8.82
C TYR A 61 5.20 -8.33 -7.46
N LEU A 62 5.42 -7.45 -6.48
CA LEU A 62 5.71 -7.83 -5.09
C LEU A 62 4.46 -8.25 -4.29
N GLY A 63 3.27 -8.23 -4.92
CA GLY A 63 1.99 -8.55 -4.30
C GLY A 63 1.59 -7.64 -3.16
N GLN A 64 2.06 -6.39 -3.18
CA GLN A 64 1.69 -5.38 -2.20
C GLN A 64 0.44 -4.61 -2.63
N TRP A 65 0.29 -4.39 -3.94
CA TRP A 65 -0.76 -3.58 -4.55
C TRP A 65 -1.50 -4.36 -5.65
N GLY A 66 -2.76 -4.00 -5.87
CA GLY A 66 -3.58 -4.55 -6.95
C GLY A 66 -3.41 -3.81 -8.27
N GLY A 67 -3.91 -4.37 -9.37
CA GLY A 67 -3.84 -3.74 -10.68
C GLY A 67 -4.53 -2.36 -10.76
N ALA A 68 -5.58 -2.14 -9.98
CA ALA A 68 -6.25 -0.84 -9.86
C ALA A 68 -5.34 0.24 -9.29
N ASP A 69 -4.55 -0.08 -8.26
CA ASP A 69 -3.61 0.83 -7.61
C ASP A 69 -2.57 1.34 -8.61
N VAL A 70 -2.04 0.44 -9.46
CA VAL A 70 -1.06 0.78 -10.51
C VAL A 70 -1.63 1.79 -11.49
N LYS A 71 -2.86 1.55 -11.98
CA LYS A 71 -3.52 2.43 -12.95
C LYS A 71 -3.82 3.80 -12.34
N ILE A 72 -4.32 3.84 -11.11
CA ILE A 72 -4.60 5.08 -10.39
C ILE A 72 -3.32 5.86 -10.15
N LEU A 73 -2.26 5.19 -9.68
CA LEU A 73 -0.98 5.83 -9.42
C LEU A 73 -0.38 6.43 -10.69
N ALA A 74 -0.40 5.68 -11.80
CA ALA A 74 0.01 6.19 -13.11
C ALA A 74 -0.82 7.42 -13.54
N GLY A 75 -2.14 7.35 -13.37
CA GLY A 75 -3.07 8.45 -13.67
C GLY A 75 -2.80 9.72 -12.84
N VAL A 76 -2.55 9.57 -11.54
CA VAL A 76 -2.16 10.69 -10.67
C VAL A 76 -0.80 11.24 -11.08
N GLY A 77 0.17 10.39 -11.41
CA GLY A 77 1.48 10.80 -11.90
C GLY A 77 1.39 11.63 -13.19
N LEU A 78 0.55 11.23 -14.14
CA LEU A 78 0.27 12.01 -15.36
C LEU A 78 -0.30 13.38 -15.02
N GLY A 79 -1.26 13.44 -14.08
CA GLY A 79 -1.84 14.70 -13.60
C GLY A 79 -0.83 15.62 -12.91
N ILE A 80 0.01 15.07 -12.02
CA ILE A 80 1.10 15.81 -11.37
C ILE A 80 2.09 16.35 -12.40
N GLY A 81 2.45 15.54 -13.40
CA GLY A 81 3.37 15.99 -14.43
C GLY A 81 2.78 17.04 -15.38
N LEU A 82 1.46 17.03 -15.61
CA LEU A 82 0.78 18.15 -16.28
C LEU A 82 0.88 19.43 -15.45
N ILE A 83 0.66 19.37 -14.14
CA ILE A 83 0.78 20.54 -13.25
C ILE A 83 2.22 21.08 -13.26
N ALA A 84 3.22 20.19 -13.12
CA ALA A 84 4.63 20.57 -13.12
C ALA A 84 5.05 21.27 -14.42
N ALA A 85 4.64 20.74 -15.57
CA ALA A 85 4.95 21.31 -16.87
C ALA A 85 4.36 22.72 -17.07
N HIS A 86 3.15 22.98 -16.56
CA HIS A 86 2.55 24.32 -16.60
C HIS A 86 3.24 25.31 -15.66
N GLY A 87 3.80 24.82 -14.55
CA GLY A 87 4.62 25.61 -13.62
C GLY A 87 6.00 25.99 -14.16
N GLY A 88 6.42 25.45 -15.31
CA GLY A 88 7.75 25.66 -15.88
C GLY A 88 8.87 24.93 -15.13
N GLU A 89 8.52 23.96 -14.29
CA GLU A 89 9.50 23.09 -13.64
C GLU A 89 9.96 22.00 -14.61
N SER A 90 11.27 21.93 -14.84
CA SER A 90 11.85 20.89 -15.70
C SER A 90 11.81 19.53 -15.01
N VAL A 91 11.27 18.52 -15.69
CA VAL A 91 11.21 17.13 -15.21
C VAL A 91 12.56 16.50 -14.93
N PHE A 92 13.63 17.04 -15.51
CA PHE A 92 14.98 16.55 -15.26
C PHE A 92 15.57 17.04 -13.92
N ALA A 93 14.91 17.98 -13.24
CA ALA A 93 15.29 18.37 -11.89
C ALA A 93 14.67 17.41 -10.85
N PHE A 94 15.00 16.12 -10.92
CA PHE A 94 14.69 15.10 -9.88
C PHE A 94 15.42 15.43 -8.57
N THR A 95 15.03 16.54 -7.96
CA THR A 95 15.46 16.95 -6.64
C THR A 95 14.39 16.48 -5.65
N VAL A 96 14.75 16.43 -4.36
CA VAL A 96 13.77 16.15 -3.30
C VAL A 96 12.60 17.14 -3.38
N ASP A 97 12.83 18.35 -3.87
CA ASP A 97 11.80 19.38 -4.06
C ASP A 97 10.88 19.15 -5.27
N HIS A 98 11.13 18.12 -6.09
CA HIS A 98 10.33 17.85 -7.27
C HIS A 98 8.98 17.22 -6.88
N HIS A 99 7.88 17.76 -7.45
CA HIS A 99 6.50 17.32 -7.18
C HIS A 99 6.30 15.81 -7.32
N ALA A 100 6.99 15.20 -8.30
CA ALA A 100 6.91 13.76 -8.56
C ALA A 100 7.42 12.89 -7.39
N VAL A 101 8.49 13.28 -6.69
CA VAL A 101 9.00 12.50 -5.55
C VAL A 101 8.21 12.81 -4.30
N SER A 102 7.77 14.06 -4.15
CA SER A 102 7.04 14.55 -2.99
C SER A 102 5.78 13.73 -2.72
N TYR A 103 4.92 13.53 -3.73
CA TYR A 103 3.69 12.77 -3.52
C TYR A 103 3.92 11.28 -3.23
N LEU A 104 4.96 10.63 -3.78
CA LEU A 104 5.31 9.25 -3.40
C LEU A 104 5.73 9.16 -1.93
N VAL A 105 6.49 10.15 -1.45
CA VAL A 105 6.87 10.26 -0.04
C VAL A 105 5.63 10.50 0.84
N ASP A 106 4.68 11.32 0.38
CA ASP A 106 3.44 11.57 1.10
C ASP A 106 2.57 10.30 1.19
N ILE A 107 2.53 9.47 0.15
CA ILE A 107 1.91 8.14 0.19
C ILE A 107 2.57 7.28 1.28
N LEU A 108 3.90 7.22 1.34
CA LEU A 108 4.63 6.47 2.36
C LEU A 108 4.40 7.03 3.78
N PHE A 109 4.14 8.33 3.89
CA PHE A 109 3.83 8.96 5.16
C PHE A 109 2.40 8.65 5.63
N ILE A 110 1.42 8.60 4.72
CA ILE A 110 0.02 8.30 5.04
C ILE A 110 -0.24 6.79 5.20
N ILE A 111 0.42 5.93 4.43
CA ILE A 111 0.18 4.48 4.46
C ILE A 111 0.36 3.90 5.86
N THR A 112 1.42 4.29 6.56
CA THR A 112 1.78 3.73 7.88
C THR A 112 0.71 4.01 8.95
N PRO A 113 0.30 5.27 9.20
CA PRO A 113 -0.76 5.56 10.16
C PRO A 113 -2.13 5.03 9.70
N TYR A 114 -2.43 5.05 8.40
CA TYR A 114 -3.70 4.51 7.88
C TYR A 114 -3.81 3.00 8.12
N VAL A 115 -2.81 2.23 7.68
CA VAL A 115 -2.77 0.77 7.86
C VAL A 115 -2.73 0.42 9.35
N GLY A 116 -1.98 1.18 10.15
CA GLY A 116 -1.97 1.01 11.61
C GLY A 116 -3.34 1.20 12.25
N ALA A 117 -4.05 2.29 11.91
CA ALA A 117 -5.38 2.57 12.42
C ALA A 117 -6.40 1.51 11.96
N TYR A 118 -6.39 1.15 10.68
CA TYR A 118 -7.27 0.14 10.11
C TYR A 118 -7.06 -1.23 10.79
N ALA A 119 -5.81 -1.65 10.95
CA ALA A 119 -5.45 -2.88 11.63
C ALA A 119 -5.89 -2.90 13.10
N LEU A 120 -5.75 -1.77 13.81
CA LEU A 120 -6.21 -1.64 15.19
C LEU A 120 -7.73 -1.77 15.28
N ILE A 121 -8.48 -1.13 14.37
CA ILE A 121 -9.94 -1.26 14.29
C ILE A 121 -10.30 -2.74 14.10
N LEU A 122 -9.69 -3.43 13.14
CA LEU A 122 -9.92 -4.86 12.91
C LEU A 122 -9.57 -5.72 14.13
N GLY A 123 -8.51 -5.38 14.86
CA GLY A 123 -8.12 -6.08 16.07
C GLY A 123 -9.12 -5.90 17.21
N VAL A 124 -9.70 -4.70 17.36
CA VAL A 124 -10.77 -4.43 18.32
C VAL A 124 -12.04 -5.21 17.97
N LEU A 125 -12.38 -5.27 16.68
CA LEU A 125 -13.54 -6.03 16.20
C LEU A 125 -13.33 -7.55 16.33
N ASN A 126 -12.09 -8.04 16.20
CA ASN A 126 -11.74 -9.46 16.25
C ASN A 126 -10.84 -9.77 17.44
N LYS A 127 -11.42 -10.12 18.59
CA LYS A 127 -10.70 -10.42 19.85
C LYS A 127 -9.55 -11.44 19.68
N GLY A 128 -9.66 -12.35 18.71
CA GLY A 128 -8.63 -13.33 18.38
C GLY A 128 -7.29 -12.71 17.96
N VAL A 129 -7.32 -11.50 17.38
CA VAL A 129 -6.13 -10.78 16.92
C VAL A 129 -5.21 -10.45 18.09
N PHE A 130 -5.73 -9.91 19.20
CA PHE A 130 -4.88 -9.54 20.34
C PHE A 130 -4.28 -10.76 21.05
N SER A 131 -5.02 -11.86 21.16
CA SER A 131 -4.48 -13.12 21.68
C SER A 131 -3.41 -13.70 20.77
N GLY A 132 -3.63 -13.68 19.44
CA GLY A 132 -2.65 -14.13 18.46
C GLY A 132 -1.38 -13.27 18.50
N PHE A 133 -1.54 -11.95 18.61
CA PHE A 133 -0.42 -11.02 18.71
C PHE A 133 0.39 -11.23 19.98
N LYS A 134 -0.28 -11.41 21.13
CA LYS A 134 0.38 -11.75 22.40
C LYS A 134 1.17 -13.07 22.31
N GLY A 135 0.65 -14.05 21.58
CA GLY A 135 1.38 -15.29 21.30
C GLY A 135 2.61 -15.02 20.43
N SER A 136 2.44 -14.23 19.38
CA SER A 136 3.48 -14.01 18.39
C SER A 136 4.64 -13.14 18.88
N ILE A 137 4.39 -12.16 19.76
CA ILE A 137 5.47 -11.39 20.40
C ILE A 137 6.33 -12.21 21.36
N ARG A 138 5.88 -13.42 21.75
CA ARG A 138 6.66 -14.33 22.61
C ARG A 138 7.52 -15.29 21.80
N GLU A 139 7.39 -15.30 20.48
CA GLU A 139 8.23 -16.14 19.62
C GLU A 139 9.68 -15.64 19.67
N LYS A 140 10.64 -16.57 19.83
CA LYS A 140 12.07 -16.23 19.94
C LYS A 140 12.58 -15.41 18.74
N ASN A 141 12.14 -15.78 17.53
CA ASN A 141 12.54 -15.10 16.31
C ASN A 141 12.07 -13.64 16.29
N PHE A 142 10.84 -13.37 16.76
CA PHE A 142 10.34 -12.00 16.89
C PHE A 142 11.18 -11.20 17.89
N LEU A 143 11.43 -11.75 19.09
CA LEU A 143 12.23 -11.07 20.12
C LEU A 143 13.62 -10.72 19.61
N ILE A 144 14.29 -11.63 18.90
CA ILE A 144 15.61 -11.38 18.29
C ILE A 144 15.53 -10.20 17.31
N ILE A 145 14.58 -10.20 16.37
CA ILE A 145 14.43 -9.12 15.38
C ILE A 145 14.11 -7.79 16.06
N PHE A 146 13.24 -7.81 17.08
CA PHE A 146 12.88 -6.62 17.85
C PHE A 146 14.10 -6.03 18.59
N PHE A 147 14.87 -6.85 19.32
CA PHE A 147 16.07 -6.37 20.00
C PHE A 147 17.17 -5.91 19.03
N LEU A 148 17.33 -6.58 17.89
CA LEU A 148 18.24 -6.13 16.83
C LEU A 148 17.85 -4.76 16.30
N SER A 149 16.54 -4.48 16.17
CA SER A 149 16.05 -3.17 15.70
C SER A 149 16.34 -2.01 16.68
N LEU A 150 16.66 -2.30 17.94
CA LEU A 150 17.05 -1.30 18.95
C LEU A 150 18.53 -0.91 18.88
N ILE A 151 19.39 -1.73 18.26
CA ILE A 151 20.84 -1.50 18.23
C ILE A 151 21.19 -0.14 17.60
N PRO A 152 20.63 0.26 16.44
CA PRO A 152 20.95 1.57 15.86
C PRO A 152 20.61 2.73 16.80
N ALA A 153 19.46 2.68 17.47
CA ALA A 153 19.06 3.71 18.43
C ALA A 153 19.99 3.74 19.65
N ALA A 154 20.37 2.56 20.18
CA ALA A 154 21.29 2.44 21.31
C ALA A 154 22.68 3.02 21.02
N ILE A 155 23.15 2.92 19.77
CA ILE A 155 24.45 3.48 19.34
C ILE A 155 24.36 5.00 19.09
N LEU A 156 23.28 5.47 18.45
CA LEU A 156 23.14 6.86 18.01
C LEU A 156 22.67 7.83 19.11
N LEU A 157 21.94 7.35 20.12
CA LEU A 157 21.43 8.21 21.19
C LEU A 157 22.55 8.80 22.08
N PRO A 158 23.51 8.02 22.64
CA PRO A 158 24.55 8.56 23.52
C PRO A 158 25.51 9.52 22.80
N SER A 159 25.76 9.26 21.51
CA SER A 159 26.62 10.09 20.67
C SER A 159 25.99 11.45 20.36
N SER A 160 24.65 11.53 20.33
CA SER A 160 23.92 12.82 20.24
C SER A 160 24.01 13.67 21.52
N LEU A 161 24.10 13.04 22.70
CA LEU A 161 24.15 13.75 24.00
C LEU A 161 25.53 14.33 24.30
N THR A 162 26.59 13.73 23.75
CA THR A 162 27.97 14.05 24.09
C THR A 162 28.63 15.01 23.11
N ASN A 163 27.95 15.39 22.01
CA ASN A 163 28.50 16.19 20.91
C ASN A 163 29.82 15.64 20.31
N ILE A 164 30.17 14.38 20.58
CA ILE A 164 31.42 13.74 20.10
C ILE A 164 31.38 13.56 18.58
N MET A 165 30.20 13.34 18.01
CA MET A 165 29.95 13.31 16.58
C MET A 165 28.70 14.13 16.28
N PRO A 166 28.72 15.07 15.33
CA PRO A 166 27.53 15.75 14.86
C PRO A 166 26.67 14.76 14.06
N ILE A 167 25.98 13.87 14.77
CA ILE A 167 25.05 12.93 14.15
C ILE A 167 23.83 13.70 13.71
N ASN A 168 23.44 13.49 12.46
CA ASN A 168 22.22 14.05 11.93
C ASN A 168 21.03 13.52 12.76
N LYS A 169 20.30 14.43 13.43
CA LYS A 169 19.07 14.10 14.20
C LYS A 169 18.12 13.20 13.39
N PHE A 170 18.14 13.33 12.06
CA PHE A 170 17.37 12.50 11.13
C PHE A 170 17.65 11.01 11.27
N LEU A 171 18.91 10.61 11.41
CA LEU A 171 19.30 9.20 11.58
C LEU A 171 18.81 8.63 12.91
N ILE A 172 18.77 9.46 13.96
CA ILE A 172 18.23 9.05 15.26
C ILE A 172 16.73 8.78 15.15
N ILE A 173 15.97 9.63 14.45
CA ILE A 173 14.54 9.41 14.23
C ILE A 173 14.31 8.13 13.43
N ILE A 174 15.04 7.90 12.34
CA ILE A 174 14.93 6.65 11.57
C ILE A 174 15.20 5.45 12.48
N ALA A 175 16.28 5.49 13.27
CA ALA A 175 16.63 4.42 14.20
C ALA A 175 15.54 4.16 15.25
N LEU A 176 14.89 5.22 15.77
CA LEU A 176 13.79 5.12 16.73
C LEU A 176 12.49 4.58 16.12
N ILE A 177 12.29 4.73 14.80
CA ILE A 177 11.10 4.21 14.09
C ILE A 177 11.19 2.69 13.84
N LEU A 178 12.39 2.11 13.79
CA LEU A 178 12.56 0.69 13.47
C LEU A 178 11.81 -0.25 14.42
N PRO A 179 11.90 -0.14 15.75
CA PRO A 179 11.18 -1.06 16.64
C PRO A 179 9.65 -0.97 16.54
N PRO A 180 9.02 0.22 16.48
CA PRO A 180 7.59 0.35 16.17
C PRO A 180 7.18 -0.30 14.85
N VAL A 181 7.99 -0.15 13.78
CA VAL A 181 7.71 -0.79 12.48
C VAL A 181 7.78 -2.32 12.59
N VAL A 182 8.75 -2.87 13.32
CA VAL A 182 8.82 -4.32 13.58
C VAL A 182 7.58 -4.79 14.33
N LEU A 183 7.15 -4.09 15.38
CA LEU A 183 5.94 -4.40 16.13
C LEU A 183 4.69 -4.35 15.25
N LEU A 184 4.53 -3.29 14.47
CA LEU A 184 3.41 -3.12 13.54
C LEU A 184 3.41 -4.24 12.49
N SER A 185 4.56 -4.58 11.91
CA SER A 185 4.67 -5.65 10.93
C SER A 185 4.21 -7.01 11.49
N GLN A 186 4.52 -7.29 12.76
CA GLN A 186 4.09 -8.51 13.41
C GLN A 186 2.59 -8.49 13.74
N TYR A 187 2.07 -7.33 14.15
CA TYR A 187 0.65 -7.14 14.39
C TYR A 187 -0.16 -7.34 13.11
N LEU A 188 0.27 -6.76 11.99
CA LEU A 188 -0.37 -6.90 10.67
C LEU A 188 -0.42 -8.35 10.20
N LYS A 189 0.65 -9.13 10.41
CA LYS A 189 0.65 -10.58 10.09
C LYS A 189 -0.43 -11.35 10.86
N VAL A 190 -0.71 -10.95 12.10
CA VAL A 190 -1.76 -11.58 12.90
C VAL A 190 -3.14 -11.11 12.43
N VAL A 191 -3.31 -9.82 12.18
CA VAL A 191 -4.54 -9.26 11.58
C VAL A 191 -4.87 -9.96 10.27
N GLU A 192 -3.88 -10.17 9.39
CA GLU A 192 -4.05 -10.90 8.14
C GLU A 192 -4.61 -12.31 8.38
N LYS A 193 -4.01 -13.06 9.30
CA LYS A 193 -4.39 -14.45 9.56
C LYS A 193 -5.74 -14.61 10.26
N THR A 194 -6.16 -13.63 11.05
CA THR A 194 -7.31 -13.78 11.95
C THR A 194 -8.52 -12.95 11.54
N ALA A 195 -8.31 -11.73 11.02
CA ALA A 195 -9.38 -10.79 10.71
C ALA A 195 -9.60 -10.60 9.21
N LEU A 196 -8.56 -10.80 8.39
CA LEU A 196 -8.62 -10.66 6.93
C LEU A 196 -8.73 -12.00 6.20
N ARG A 197 -9.15 -13.06 6.89
CA ARG A 197 -9.48 -14.35 6.29
C ARG A 197 -10.92 -14.69 6.61
N LYS A 198 -11.65 -15.14 5.59
CA LYS A 198 -13.02 -15.64 5.75
C LYS A 198 -13.13 -16.98 5.06
N THR A 199 -13.81 -17.90 5.69
CA THR A 199 -14.24 -19.14 5.04
C THR A 199 -15.58 -18.87 4.38
N ILE A 200 -15.66 -19.13 3.08
CA ILE A 200 -16.87 -19.01 2.26
C ILE A 200 -17.12 -20.33 1.53
N ASP A 201 -18.38 -20.55 1.14
CA ASP A 201 -18.73 -21.70 0.31
C ASP A 201 -18.15 -21.54 -1.10
N VAL A 202 -17.77 -22.65 -1.73
CA VAL A 202 -17.19 -22.67 -3.08
C VAL A 202 -18.14 -22.04 -4.12
N GLU A 203 -19.45 -22.11 -3.89
CA GLU A 203 -20.47 -21.47 -4.73
C GLU A 203 -20.43 -19.94 -4.64
N GLU A 204 -19.99 -19.37 -3.50
CA GLU A 204 -19.89 -17.93 -3.28
C GLU A 204 -18.62 -17.30 -3.87
N LEU A 205 -17.69 -18.12 -4.38
CA LEU A 205 -16.46 -17.62 -5.01
C LEU A 205 -16.79 -16.68 -6.16
N SER A 206 -16.13 -15.53 -6.13
CA SER A 206 -16.22 -14.49 -7.15
C SER A 206 -14.87 -14.30 -7.85
N GLU A 207 -14.89 -13.73 -9.05
CA GLU A 207 -13.65 -13.32 -9.72
C GLU A 207 -12.83 -12.40 -8.80
N TYR A 208 -11.51 -12.50 -8.91
CA TYR A 208 -10.55 -11.72 -8.12
C TYR A 208 -10.46 -12.08 -6.62
N ASP A 209 -11.26 -13.05 -6.13
CA ASP A 209 -11.09 -13.58 -4.78
C ASP A 209 -9.67 -14.16 -4.61
N MET A 210 -9.00 -13.81 -3.51
CA MET A 210 -7.65 -14.30 -3.22
C MET A 210 -7.71 -15.50 -2.28
N VAL A 211 -7.31 -16.68 -2.74
CA VAL A 211 -7.26 -17.88 -1.88
C VAL A 211 -6.22 -17.71 -0.76
N ALA A 212 -6.56 -18.13 0.46
CA ALA A 212 -5.65 -18.00 1.60
C ALA A 212 -4.51 -19.02 1.59
N GLU A 213 -4.75 -20.18 0.99
CA GLU A 213 -3.85 -21.31 0.87
C GLU A 213 -3.80 -21.77 -0.60
N ASP A 214 -2.72 -22.44 -0.98
CA ASP A 214 -2.61 -23.02 -2.33
C ASP A 214 -3.60 -24.18 -2.47
N ILE A 215 -4.31 -24.24 -3.59
CA ILE A 215 -5.22 -25.35 -3.92
C ILE A 215 -4.50 -26.25 -4.92
N ILE A 216 -4.10 -27.44 -4.46
CA ILE A 216 -3.36 -28.42 -5.25
C ILE A 216 -4.13 -29.73 -5.23
N VAL A 217 -4.49 -30.25 -6.40
CA VAL A 217 -5.20 -31.52 -6.56
C VAL A 217 -4.44 -32.38 -7.56
N ASP A 218 -4.16 -33.64 -7.19
CA ASP A 218 -3.41 -34.59 -8.03
C ASP A 218 -2.05 -34.07 -8.52
N GLY A 219 -1.41 -33.20 -7.73
CA GLY A 219 -0.13 -32.57 -8.06
C GLY A 219 -0.24 -31.35 -8.99
N GLU A 220 -1.43 -31.03 -9.49
CA GLU A 220 -1.71 -29.83 -10.27
C GLU A 220 -2.10 -28.67 -9.35
N LYS A 221 -1.43 -27.52 -9.50
CA LYS A 221 -1.75 -26.30 -8.75
C LYS A 221 -2.86 -25.54 -9.47
N ILE A 222 -4.06 -25.54 -8.88
CA ILE A 222 -5.25 -24.90 -9.45
C ILE A 222 -5.27 -23.40 -9.13
N ALA A 223 -4.98 -23.05 -7.88
CA ALA A 223 -4.95 -21.68 -7.40
C ALA A 223 -3.74 -21.45 -6.47
N CYS A 224 -3.18 -20.24 -6.52
CA CYS A 224 -2.00 -19.85 -5.75
C CYS A 224 -2.36 -18.75 -4.75
N LYS A 225 -1.94 -18.90 -3.49
CA LYS A 225 -2.14 -17.87 -2.46
C LYS A 225 -1.35 -16.56 -2.67
N ARG A 226 -0.50 -16.55 -3.70
CA ARG A 226 0.29 -15.39 -4.13
C ARG A 226 -0.17 -14.85 -5.48
N ASP A 227 -1.31 -15.32 -5.96
CA ASP A 227 -1.92 -14.78 -7.16
C ASP A 227 -2.52 -13.41 -6.85
N VAL A 228 -1.91 -12.36 -7.39
CA VAL A 228 -2.29 -10.96 -7.14
C VAL A 228 -3.50 -10.54 -7.95
N ASP A 229 -3.79 -11.26 -9.03
CA ASP A 229 -5.00 -11.11 -9.83
C ASP A 229 -6.19 -11.84 -9.21
N GLY A 230 -5.96 -12.67 -8.19
CA GLY A 230 -7.00 -13.51 -7.59
C GLY A 230 -7.48 -14.61 -8.53
N LEU A 231 -8.67 -15.16 -8.28
CA LEU A 231 -9.23 -16.26 -9.05
C LEU A 231 -9.83 -15.80 -10.39
N SER A 232 -9.51 -16.51 -11.47
CA SER A 232 -10.19 -16.41 -12.76
C SER A 232 -11.49 -17.21 -12.79
N LYS A 233 -12.39 -16.90 -13.73
CA LYS A 233 -13.62 -17.69 -13.95
C LYS A 233 -13.35 -19.18 -14.15
N GLU A 234 -12.36 -19.51 -14.97
CA GLU A 234 -11.97 -20.89 -15.27
C GLU A 234 -11.49 -21.63 -14.02
N GLN A 235 -10.73 -20.95 -13.16
CA GLN A 235 -10.30 -21.51 -11.88
C GLN A 235 -11.49 -21.74 -10.95
N ILE A 236 -12.44 -20.81 -10.88
CA ILE A 236 -13.63 -20.94 -10.03
C ILE A 236 -14.49 -22.12 -10.48
N GLU A 237 -14.74 -22.27 -11.78
CA GLU A 237 -15.47 -23.42 -12.34
C GLU A 237 -14.77 -24.73 -11.99
N LYS A 238 -13.45 -24.80 -12.20
CA LYS A 238 -12.65 -25.99 -11.84
C LYS A 238 -12.72 -26.29 -10.33
N ILE A 239 -12.67 -25.28 -9.47
CA ILE A 239 -12.78 -25.45 -8.02
C ILE A 239 -14.17 -25.98 -7.63
N ARG A 240 -15.25 -25.46 -8.25
CA ARG A 240 -16.62 -25.95 -8.05
C ARG A 240 -16.77 -27.41 -8.45
N ASP A 241 -16.27 -27.79 -9.62
CA ASP A 241 -16.31 -29.18 -10.08
C ASP A 241 -15.57 -30.11 -9.11
N LEU A 242 -14.37 -29.74 -8.68
CA LEU A 242 -13.57 -30.50 -7.73
C LEU A 242 -14.24 -30.64 -6.35
N ALA A 243 -14.94 -29.59 -5.90
CA ALA A 243 -15.71 -29.64 -4.66
C ALA A 243 -16.93 -30.55 -4.79
N GLY A 244 -17.62 -30.52 -5.93
CA GLY A 244 -18.73 -31.42 -6.27
C GLY A 244 -18.30 -32.88 -6.32
N GLU A 245 -17.09 -33.16 -6.82
CA GLU A 245 -16.44 -34.47 -6.81
C GLU A 245 -15.90 -34.88 -5.42
N GLN A 246 -16.02 -34.03 -4.40
CA GLN A 246 -15.48 -34.23 -3.05
C GLN A 246 -13.94 -34.37 -2.99
N LYS A 247 -13.22 -33.88 -4.01
CA LYS A 247 -11.75 -33.87 -4.02
C LYS A 247 -11.17 -32.75 -3.14
N ILE A 248 -11.96 -31.70 -2.93
CA ILE A 248 -11.64 -30.61 -2.01
C ILE A 248 -12.85 -30.31 -1.10
N PRO A 249 -12.66 -29.64 0.05
CA PRO A 249 -13.76 -29.23 0.91
C PRO A 249 -14.75 -28.30 0.19
N PRO A 250 -16.05 -28.32 0.53
CA PRO A 250 -17.06 -27.43 -0.05
C PRO A 250 -16.90 -25.96 0.38
N THR A 251 -15.97 -25.69 1.29
CA THR A 251 -15.66 -24.35 1.80
C THR A 251 -14.18 -24.03 1.60
N ILE A 252 -13.87 -22.81 1.20
CA ILE A 252 -12.51 -22.33 1.00
C ILE A 252 -12.28 -21.07 1.82
N THR A 253 -11.07 -20.92 2.35
CA THR A 253 -10.65 -19.68 3.01
C THR A 253 -10.11 -18.71 1.96
N VAL A 254 -10.74 -17.53 1.87
CA VAL A 254 -10.29 -16.40 1.06
C VAL A 254 -9.69 -15.30 1.94
N LYS A 255 -8.81 -14.50 1.36
CA LYS A 255 -8.17 -13.34 1.97
C LYS A 255 -8.83 -12.06 1.49
N TYR A 256 -8.99 -11.11 2.40
CA TYR A 256 -9.40 -9.75 2.09
C TYR A 256 -8.23 -8.79 2.24
N GLY A 257 -8.13 -7.86 1.30
CA GLY A 257 -7.16 -6.77 1.35
C GLY A 257 -7.55 -5.69 2.35
N ILE A 258 -6.60 -4.79 2.63
CA ILE A 258 -6.90 -3.49 3.22
C ILE A 258 -7.24 -2.55 2.05
N PHE A 259 -8.35 -1.82 2.15
CA PHE A 259 -8.75 -0.82 1.15
C PHE A 259 -7.71 0.29 1.06
N PHE A 260 -6.98 0.31 -0.06
CA PHE A 260 -5.75 1.09 -0.20
C PHE A 260 -5.97 2.43 -0.91
N ILE A 261 -6.99 2.56 -1.76
CA ILE A 261 -7.23 3.78 -2.52
C ILE A 261 -7.47 5.03 -1.66
N PRO A 262 -8.13 4.96 -0.47
CA PRO A 262 -8.19 6.08 0.45
C PRO A 262 -6.82 6.66 0.84
N VAL A 263 -5.77 5.83 0.87
CA VAL A 263 -4.39 6.30 1.13
C VAL A 263 -3.94 7.26 0.04
N PHE A 264 -4.19 6.95 -1.23
CA PHE A 264 -3.84 7.83 -2.35
C PHE A 264 -4.58 9.17 -2.28
N LEU A 265 -5.88 9.15 -1.96
CA LEU A 265 -6.65 10.39 -1.78
C LEU A 265 -6.10 11.24 -0.63
N LEU A 266 -5.87 10.63 0.54
CA LEU A 266 -5.35 11.34 1.71
C LEU A 266 -3.93 11.88 1.48
N ALA A 267 -3.08 11.10 0.83
CA ALA A 267 -1.74 11.54 0.44
C ALA A 267 -1.81 12.69 -0.57
N PHE A 268 -2.78 12.69 -1.48
CA PHE A 268 -2.91 13.76 -2.47
C PHE A 268 -3.40 15.05 -1.81
N LEU A 269 -4.32 14.95 -0.84
CA LEU A 269 -4.73 16.09 -0.02
C LEU A 269 -3.55 16.64 0.81
N LEU A 270 -2.72 15.76 1.38
CA LEU A 270 -1.51 16.15 2.10
C LEU A 270 -0.51 16.84 1.17
N PHE A 271 -0.30 16.30 -0.02
CA PHE A 271 0.55 16.89 -1.06
C PHE A 271 0.08 18.31 -1.43
N LEU A 272 -1.23 18.52 -1.62
CA LEU A 272 -1.79 19.84 -1.91
C LEU A 272 -1.63 20.84 -0.74
N TRP A 273 -1.69 20.35 0.50
CA TRP A 273 -1.66 21.20 1.69
C TRP A 273 -0.24 21.53 2.17
N ALA A 274 0.61 20.52 2.31
CA ALA A 274 1.94 20.61 2.88
C ALA A 274 3.06 20.61 1.82
N GLY A 275 2.75 20.27 0.56
CA GLY A 275 3.77 19.99 -0.45
C GLY A 275 4.59 18.78 -0.03
N ASN A 276 5.92 18.93 0.01
CA ASN A 276 6.81 17.85 0.42
C ASN A 276 6.90 17.71 1.94
N VAL A 277 6.25 16.67 2.49
CA VAL A 277 6.27 16.40 3.94
C VAL A 277 7.68 16.11 4.45
N LEU A 278 8.53 15.43 3.69
CA LEU A 278 9.91 15.17 4.08
C LEU A 278 10.71 16.46 4.23
N LYS A 279 10.51 17.45 3.35
CA LYS A 279 11.13 18.78 3.49
C LYS A 279 10.68 19.48 4.76
N VAL A 280 9.37 19.45 5.05
CA VAL A 280 8.82 20.01 6.29
C VAL A 280 9.47 19.34 7.49
N LEU A 281 9.54 18.00 7.53
CA LEU A 281 10.17 17.25 8.61
C LEU A 281 11.66 17.59 8.75
N VAL A 282 12.42 17.58 7.66
CA VAL A 282 13.86 17.93 7.70
C VAL A 282 14.07 19.36 8.19
N SER A 283 13.25 20.31 7.75
CA SER A 283 13.36 21.70 8.19
C SER A 283 13.11 21.87 9.70
N LEU A 284 12.11 21.17 10.25
CA LEU A 284 11.82 21.17 11.69
C LEU A 284 12.96 20.55 12.51
N MET A 285 13.75 19.67 11.92
CA MET A 285 14.87 19.02 12.60
C MET A 285 16.16 19.84 12.58
N LEU A 286 16.31 20.71 11.57
CA LEU A 286 17.45 21.62 11.44
C LEU A 286 17.34 22.85 12.34
N ILE A 287 16.14 23.14 12.84
CA ILE A 287 15.88 24.11 13.92
C ILE A 287 16.29 23.48 15.28
#